data_AF-A0A6N9PBP4-F1
#
_entry.id   AF-A0A6N9PBP4-F1
#
_cell.length_a   1.000
_cell.length_b   1.000
_cell.length_c   1.000
_cell.angle_alpha   90.00
_cell.angle_beta   90.00
_cell.angle_gamma   90.00
#
_symmetry.space_group_name_H-M   'P 1'
#
loop_
_entity.id
_entity.type
_entity.pdbx_description
1 polymer ?
#
loop_
_entity_poly.entity_id
_entity_poly.type
_entity_poly.pdbx_seq_one_letter_code
_entity_poly.pdbx_strand_id
1 'polypeptide(L)'
;MVTEGSKIRIGEEEYTFTANKDNIGKAGFVDISSGDLDKIAKNLTDAAAKNTVYSVGHDGSRITVTEQVAFKNGLKDKYDLTTEEGIEKSLGFTAGSTVKGSGLMLQIGDTSDKFNQLTVGIGDMHTKAMVDENGVSIADIDISTQEGAQKAVDTIKSAINYVSSVRGDLGAISNRLDHTANNLSVMRENIQDAESTIRDTDIAEEMMSYTKNNILVQSAQAMLAQANQVPQGVLQLLQ
;
A
#
# COMPACT_ATOMS: atom_id res chain seq x y z
N MET A 1 15.14 12.51 13.79
CA MET A 1 15.71 11.38 13.02
C MET A 1 15.59 11.77 11.57
N VAL A 2 16.69 11.72 10.82
CA VAL A 2 16.67 11.99 9.37
C VAL A 2 15.95 10.82 8.70
N THR A 3 14.90 11.11 7.93
CA THR A 3 14.05 10.12 7.26
C THR A 3 14.23 10.23 5.75
N GLU A 4 13.72 9.24 5.00
CA GLU A 4 13.70 9.30 3.54
C GLU A 4 13.07 10.62 3.05
N GLY A 5 13.77 11.35 2.19
CA GLY A 5 13.29 12.62 1.65
C GLY A 5 13.46 13.82 2.60
N SER A 6 14.16 13.66 3.74
CA SER A 6 14.65 14.81 4.51
C SER A 6 15.52 15.69 3.62
N LYS A 7 15.44 17.01 3.80
CA LYS A 7 16.23 17.97 3.02
C LYS A 7 17.04 18.85 3.97
N ILE A 8 18.30 19.06 3.65
CA ILE A 8 19.14 20.07 4.29
C ILE A 8 19.64 21.05 3.24
N ARG A 9 19.37 22.33 3.45
CA ARG A 9 19.86 23.41 2.61
C ARG A 9 21.12 24.00 3.24
N ILE A 10 22.19 24.10 2.46
CA ILE A 10 23.46 24.70 2.87
C ILE A 10 23.87 25.70 1.78
N GLY A 11 23.70 26.99 2.06
CA GLY A 11 23.81 28.06 1.08
C GLY A 11 22.69 28.00 0.04
N GLU A 12 23.07 27.89 -1.24
CA GLU A 12 22.13 27.82 -2.36
C GLU A 12 21.85 26.38 -2.81
N GLU A 13 22.54 25.39 -2.22
CA GLU A 13 22.38 23.97 -2.54
C GLU A 13 21.47 23.26 -1.53
N GLU A 14 20.58 22.41 -2.03
CA GLU A 14 19.72 21.55 -1.23
C GLU A 14 20.17 20.10 -1.38
N TYR A 15 20.42 19.44 -0.25
CA TYR A 15 20.80 18.04 -0.17
C TYR A 15 19.63 17.21 0.35
N THR A 16 19.22 16.21 -0.41
CA THR A 16 18.12 15.30 -0.05
C THR A 16 18.69 14.00 0.51
N PHE A 17 18.30 13.64 1.72
CA PHE A 17 18.65 12.37 2.34
C PHE A 17 17.82 11.23 1.73
N THR A 18 18.48 10.17 1.29
CA THR A 18 17.86 9.02 0.61
C THR A 18 18.51 7.69 0.98
N ALA A 19 17.71 6.65 1.13
CA ALA A 19 18.08 5.24 1.26
C ALA A 19 17.86 4.49 -0.07
N ASN A 20 17.40 5.19 -1.12
CA ASN A 20 17.17 4.60 -2.43
C ASN A 20 18.51 4.40 -3.16
N LYS A 21 18.82 3.14 -3.49
CA LYS A 21 20.04 2.71 -4.18
C LYS A 21 20.29 3.42 -5.52
N ASP A 22 19.24 3.90 -6.19
CA ASP A 22 19.36 4.57 -7.49
C ASP A 22 19.86 6.03 -7.38
N ASN A 23 19.81 6.61 -6.18
CA ASN A 23 20.18 8.00 -5.91
C ASN A 23 21.44 8.13 -5.03
N ILE A 24 21.92 7.03 -4.44
CA ILE A 24 23.17 7.00 -3.68
C ILE A 24 24.35 7.31 -4.62
N GLY A 25 25.16 8.30 -4.26
CA GLY A 25 26.34 8.72 -5.02
C GLY A 25 26.10 9.81 -6.08
N LYS A 26 24.87 10.32 -6.21
CA LYS A 26 24.57 11.50 -7.05
C LYS A 26 24.77 12.80 -6.27
N ALA A 27 25.16 13.86 -6.98
CA ALA A 27 25.27 15.20 -6.41
C ALA A 27 23.91 15.64 -5.84
N GLY A 28 23.91 16.23 -4.64
CA GLY A 28 22.67 16.66 -3.96
C GLY A 28 21.93 15.56 -3.20
N PHE A 29 22.46 14.33 -3.12
CA PHE A 29 21.85 13.25 -2.34
C PHE A 29 22.78 12.73 -1.24
N VAL A 30 22.21 12.46 -0.06
CA VAL A 30 22.94 11.97 1.11
C VAL A 30 22.42 10.61 1.51
N ASP A 31 23.29 9.62 1.52
CA ASP A 31 22.91 8.24 1.83
C ASP A 31 22.64 8.03 3.33
N ILE A 32 21.43 7.56 3.65
CA ILE A 32 20.98 7.21 5.02
C ILE A 32 20.80 5.69 5.23
N SER A 33 21.15 4.86 4.25
CA SER A 33 20.95 3.40 4.28
C SER A 33 21.68 2.67 5.42
N SER A 34 22.79 3.24 5.91
CA SER A 34 23.58 2.63 6.98
C SER A 34 22.99 2.79 8.38
N GLY A 35 22.04 3.72 8.58
CA GLY A 35 21.46 4.05 9.90
C GLY A 35 22.42 4.67 10.93
N ASP A 36 23.73 4.61 10.68
CA ASP A 36 24.80 5.16 11.52
C ASP A 36 24.98 6.67 11.27
N LEU A 37 24.88 7.46 12.34
CA LEU A 37 24.93 8.93 12.31
C LEU A 37 26.27 9.46 11.79
N ASP A 38 27.39 8.81 12.09
CA ASP A 38 28.71 9.25 11.64
C ASP A 38 28.90 9.03 10.13
N LYS A 39 28.39 7.92 9.61
CA LYS A 39 28.39 7.66 8.16
C LYS A 39 27.49 8.63 7.40
N ILE A 40 26.33 8.98 7.96
CA ILE A 40 25.43 9.98 7.37
C ILE A 40 26.10 11.36 7.36
N ALA A 41 26.81 11.72 8.43
CA ALA A 41 27.55 12.99 8.51
C ALA A 41 28.72 13.05 7.50
N LYS A 42 29.43 11.93 7.31
CA LYS A 42 30.44 11.80 6.26
C LYS A 42 29.84 11.90 4.86
N ASN A 43 28.74 11.19 4.59
CA ASN A 43 28.07 11.24 3.30
C ASN A 43 27.54 12.65 2.97
N LEU A 44 27.08 13.39 3.98
CA LEU A 44 26.71 14.80 3.82
C LEU A 44 27.93 15.68 3.51
N THR A 45 29.05 15.44 4.19
CA THR A 45 30.32 16.14 3.94
C THR A 45 30.82 15.89 2.52
N ASP A 46 30.76 14.65 2.04
CA ASP A 46 31.16 14.26 0.68
C ASP A 46 30.20 14.84 -0.38
N ALA A 47 28.89 14.85 -0.11
CA ALA A 47 27.90 15.46 -1.00
C ALA A 47 28.07 16.99 -1.10
N ALA A 48 28.43 17.64 0.00
CA ALA A 48 28.66 19.08 0.09
C ALA A 48 30.10 19.50 -0.22
N ALA A 49 31.00 18.59 -0.60
CA ALA A 49 32.40 18.89 -0.88
C ALA A 49 32.61 19.86 -2.06
N LYS A 50 31.62 19.98 -2.95
CA LYS A 50 31.62 20.91 -4.09
C LYS A 50 30.84 22.21 -3.83
N ASN A 51 30.26 22.37 -2.64
CA ASN A 51 29.52 23.57 -2.29
C ASN A 51 30.47 24.77 -2.35
N THR A 52 30.08 25.77 -3.12
CA THR A 52 30.94 26.91 -3.38
C THR A 52 30.93 27.93 -2.24
N VAL A 53 29.92 27.91 -1.37
CA VAL A 53 29.69 28.94 -0.33
C VAL A 53 30.19 28.46 1.04
N TYR A 54 30.03 27.18 1.35
CA TYR A 54 30.34 26.63 2.67
C TYR A 54 31.08 25.30 2.61
N SER A 55 32.08 25.11 3.47
CA SER A 55 32.66 23.79 3.72
C SER A 55 31.93 23.11 4.89
N VAL A 56 31.46 21.90 4.67
CA VAL A 56 30.81 21.06 5.70
C VAL A 56 31.85 20.09 6.27
N GLY A 57 31.92 19.96 7.59
CA GLY A 57 32.76 18.98 8.29
C GLY A 57 31.96 18.17 9.31
N HIS A 58 32.54 17.07 9.79
CA HIS A 58 31.96 16.25 10.86
C HIS A 58 33.02 15.87 11.90
N ASP A 59 32.61 15.76 13.16
CA ASP A 59 33.45 15.30 14.28
C ASP A 59 32.77 14.16 15.07
N GLY A 60 32.05 13.28 14.36
CA GLY A 60 31.32 12.13 14.90
C GLY A 60 30.05 12.46 15.71
N SER A 61 29.99 13.60 16.39
CA SER A 61 28.84 14.05 17.18
C SER A 61 28.16 15.30 16.62
N ARG A 62 28.86 16.10 15.80
CA ARG A 62 28.37 17.38 15.27
C ARG A 62 28.77 17.55 13.82
N ILE A 63 27.89 18.18 13.05
CA ILE A 63 28.17 18.70 11.71
C ILE A 63 28.57 20.16 11.89
N THR A 64 29.71 20.56 11.32
CA THR A 64 30.20 21.94 11.30
C THR A 64 30.03 22.50 9.90
N VAL A 65 29.51 23.72 9.79
CA VAL A 65 29.46 24.46 8.53
C VAL A 65 30.35 25.67 8.69
N THR A 66 31.38 25.78 7.86
CA THR A 66 32.34 26.88 7.89
C THR A 66 32.28 27.64 6.56
N GLU A 67 32.24 28.96 6.63
CA GLU A 67 32.31 29.82 5.44
C GLU A 67 33.66 29.65 4.72
N GLN A 68 33.62 29.40 3.41
CA GLN A 68 34.84 29.26 2.64
C GLN A 68 35.42 30.65 2.34
N VAL A 69 36.72 30.82 2.62
CA VAL A 69 37.42 32.11 2.79
C VAL A 69 37.40 33.05 1.56
N ALA A 70 36.90 32.59 0.40
CA ALA A 70 36.81 33.38 -0.83
C ALA A 70 35.76 34.52 -0.79
N PHE A 71 34.85 34.54 0.20
CA PHE A 71 33.79 35.56 0.32
C PHE A 71 34.10 36.67 1.32
N LYS A 72 35.29 36.68 1.92
CA LYS A 72 35.67 37.61 3.01
C LYS A 72 35.62 39.10 2.68
N ASN A 73 35.41 39.52 1.43
CA ASN A 73 35.48 40.94 1.06
C ASN A 73 34.42 41.47 0.09
N GLY A 74 33.24 40.84 -0.04
CA GLY A 74 32.22 41.41 -0.94
C GLY A 74 30.75 41.07 -0.71
N LEU A 75 30.41 40.11 0.17
CA LEU A 75 29.02 39.62 0.31
C LEU A 75 28.62 39.40 1.78
N LYS A 76 29.15 40.24 2.70
CA LYS A 76 28.90 40.18 4.15
C LYS A 76 27.41 40.10 4.52
N ASP A 77 26.50 40.60 3.69
CA ASP A 77 25.08 40.66 4.05
C ASP A 77 24.26 39.44 3.55
N LYS A 78 24.81 38.56 2.70
CA LYS A 78 24.02 37.45 2.10
C LYS A 78 24.33 36.06 2.69
N TYR A 79 25.51 35.85 3.26
CA TYR A 79 26.00 34.51 3.64
C TYR A 79 26.70 34.45 5.02
N ASP A 80 26.51 35.47 5.85
CA ASP A 80 27.14 35.58 7.16
C ASP A 80 26.48 34.66 8.21
N LEU A 81 27.25 33.75 8.80
CA LEU A 81 26.80 32.85 9.88
C LEU A 81 26.93 33.47 11.29
N THR A 82 27.38 34.73 11.39
CA THR A 82 27.51 35.43 12.68
C THR A 82 26.22 36.07 13.17
N THR A 83 25.19 36.15 12.31
CA THR A 83 23.84 36.64 12.67
C THR A 83 22.81 35.52 12.56
N GLU A 84 21.82 35.53 13.46
CA GLU A 84 20.71 34.56 13.49
C GLU A 84 19.91 34.56 12.17
N GLU A 85 19.67 35.74 11.60
CA GLU A 85 18.98 35.93 10.32
C GLU A 85 19.78 35.36 9.12
N GLY A 86 21.11 35.42 9.19
CA GLY A 86 22.00 34.81 8.20
C GLY A 86 22.00 33.28 8.28
N ILE A 87 21.87 32.70 9.48
CA ILE A 87 21.76 31.26 9.70
C ILE A 87 20.45 30.73 9.12
N GLU A 88 19.30 31.35 9.39
CA GLU A 88 18.01 30.88 8.83
C GLU A 88 17.97 30.93 7.30
N LYS A 89 18.60 31.96 6.73
CA LYS A 89 18.64 32.15 5.27
C LYS A 89 19.64 31.24 4.57
N SER A 90 20.70 30.79 5.24
CA SER A 90 21.76 29.96 4.67
C SER A 90 21.68 28.48 5.06
N LEU A 91 21.05 28.15 6.18
CA LEU A 91 20.94 26.81 6.74
C LEU A 91 19.49 26.49 7.06
N GLY A 92 18.97 25.39 6.51
CA GLY A 92 17.63 24.93 6.78
C GLY A 92 17.55 23.40 6.80
N PHE A 93 16.79 22.85 7.73
CA PHE A 93 16.47 21.42 7.75
C PHE A 93 14.96 21.24 7.63
N THR A 94 14.55 20.43 6.65
CA THR A 94 13.16 19.98 6.49
C THR A 94 13.12 18.49 6.74
N ALA A 95 12.36 18.06 7.75
CA ALA A 95 12.17 16.65 8.05
C ALA A 95 11.43 15.96 6.88
N GLY A 96 11.93 14.79 6.46
CA GLY A 96 11.30 13.98 5.44
C GLY A 96 9.99 13.42 5.95
N SER A 97 9.01 13.28 5.06
CA SER A 97 7.72 12.72 5.42
C SER A 97 7.91 11.26 5.85
N THR A 98 7.61 10.94 7.11
CA THR A 98 7.53 9.55 7.56
C THR A 98 6.51 8.84 6.67
N VAL A 99 6.93 7.76 6.00
CA VAL A 99 6.05 6.93 5.17
C VAL A 99 5.04 6.29 6.13
N LYS A 100 3.84 6.86 6.22
CA LYS A 100 2.72 6.24 6.92
C LYS A 100 2.36 4.97 6.17
N GLY A 101 2.27 3.84 6.89
CA GLY A 101 1.83 2.59 6.29
C GLY A 101 0.47 2.79 5.60
N SER A 102 0.39 2.44 4.32
CA SER A 102 -0.89 2.40 3.61
C SER A 102 -1.67 1.18 4.10
N GLY A 103 -2.96 1.34 4.37
CA GLY A 103 -3.82 0.22 4.77
C GLY A 103 -3.87 -0.87 3.70
N LEU A 104 -4.04 -2.12 4.11
CA LEU A 104 -4.20 -3.26 3.21
C LEU A 104 -5.55 -3.16 2.50
N MET A 105 -5.57 -3.11 1.17
CA MET A 105 -6.81 -3.19 0.41
C MET A 105 -7.13 -4.65 0.10
N LEU A 106 -8.26 -5.13 0.61
CA LEU A 106 -8.81 -6.46 0.34
C LEU A 106 -9.90 -6.36 -0.72
N GLN A 107 -9.83 -7.22 -1.73
CA GLN A 107 -10.92 -7.42 -2.69
C GLN A 107 -11.90 -8.45 -2.12
N ILE A 108 -13.14 -8.04 -1.87
CA ILE A 108 -14.16 -8.88 -1.21
C ILE A 108 -15.39 -9.16 -2.09
N GLY A 109 -15.38 -8.69 -3.34
CA GLY A 109 -16.40 -8.96 -4.35
C GLY A 109 -15.82 -9.34 -5.71
N ASP A 110 -16.70 -9.58 -6.66
CA ASP A 110 -16.40 -10.01 -8.03
C ASP A 110 -16.00 -8.87 -8.96
N THR A 111 -16.47 -7.64 -8.72
CA THR A 111 -16.13 -6.46 -9.53
C THR A 111 -15.03 -5.60 -8.89
N SER A 112 -14.25 -4.90 -9.72
CA SER A 112 -13.18 -3.98 -9.27
C SER A 112 -13.69 -2.65 -8.68
N ASP A 113 -14.99 -2.54 -8.40
CA ASP A 113 -15.58 -1.31 -7.90
C ASP A 113 -15.21 -1.05 -6.44
N LYS A 114 -15.15 0.23 -6.07
CA LYS A 114 -14.74 0.67 -4.72
C LYS A 114 -15.60 0.08 -3.60
N PHE A 115 -16.86 -0.26 -3.84
CA PHE A 115 -17.73 -0.87 -2.83
C PHE A 115 -17.40 -2.36 -2.57
N ASN A 116 -16.73 -3.02 -3.51
CA ASN A 116 -16.22 -4.39 -3.41
C ASN A 116 -14.78 -4.45 -2.89
N GLN A 117 -14.22 -3.30 -2.49
CA GLN A 117 -12.91 -3.18 -1.88
C GLN A 117 -13.05 -2.75 -0.42
N LEU A 118 -12.29 -3.41 0.46
CA LEU A 118 -12.25 -3.12 1.88
C LEU A 118 -10.83 -2.72 2.28
N THR A 119 -10.65 -1.49 2.75
CA THR A 119 -9.36 -1.04 3.27
C THR A 119 -9.27 -1.38 4.76
N VAL A 120 -8.23 -2.12 5.13
CA VAL A 120 -7.88 -2.46 6.50
C VAL A 120 -6.62 -1.72 6.88
N GLY A 121 -6.78 -0.62 7.62
CA GLY A 121 -5.66 0.18 8.12
C GLY A 121 -5.61 0.10 9.64
N ILE A 122 -4.42 -0.14 10.18
CA ILE A 122 -4.14 0.05 11.61
C ILE A 122 -3.29 1.32 11.70
N GLY A 123 -3.81 2.33 12.40
CA GLY A 123 -3.03 3.53 12.69
C GLY A 123 -1.82 3.21 13.56
N ASP A 124 -0.81 4.08 13.57
CA ASP A 124 0.38 3.87 14.41
C ASP A 124 -0.02 3.78 15.89
N MET A 125 0.41 2.71 16.57
CA MET A 125 0.14 2.43 17.98
C MET A 125 1.44 2.42 18.82
N HIS A 126 2.55 2.92 18.28
CA HIS A 126 3.75 3.11 19.09
C HIS A 126 3.51 4.19 20.15
N THR A 127 4.16 4.03 21.31
CA THR A 127 4.04 4.93 22.48
C THR A 127 4.33 6.40 22.16
N LYS A 128 5.13 6.65 21.12
CA LYS A 128 5.45 8.00 20.63
C LYS A 128 4.38 8.61 19.71
N ALA A 129 3.63 7.78 18.99
CA ALA A 129 2.60 8.22 18.06
C ALA A 129 1.24 8.42 18.73
N MET A 130 1.02 7.74 19.86
CA MET A 130 -0.17 7.90 20.69
C MET A 130 -0.03 9.16 21.55
N VAL A 131 -0.65 10.24 21.10
CA VAL A 131 -0.62 11.55 21.74
C VAL A 131 -1.97 11.92 22.34
N ASP A 132 -1.96 12.68 23.43
CA ASP A 132 -3.15 13.31 23.99
C ASP A 132 -3.54 14.60 23.24
N GLU A 133 -4.61 15.27 23.69
CA GLU A 133 -5.08 16.54 23.10
C GLU A 133 -4.05 17.68 23.21
N ASN A 134 -3.08 17.56 24.12
CA ASN A 134 -2.01 18.53 24.34
C ASN A 134 -0.72 18.18 23.58
N GLY A 135 -0.71 17.08 22.82
CA GLY A 135 0.44 16.62 22.05
C GLY A 135 1.50 15.87 22.88
N VAL A 136 1.19 15.45 24.11
CA VAL A 136 2.09 14.64 24.95
C VAL A 136 1.94 13.18 24.57
N SER A 137 3.06 12.53 24.26
CA SER A 137 3.07 11.10 23.94
C SER A 137 3.24 10.24 25.19
N ILE A 138 2.87 8.96 25.13
CA ILE A 138 3.11 8.00 26.22
C ILE A 138 4.61 7.90 26.54
N ALA A 139 5.47 8.09 25.53
CA ALA A 139 6.92 8.04 25.71
C ALA A 139 7.50 9.23 26.50
N ASP A 140 6.78 10.35 26.55
CA ASP A 140 7.21 11.60 27.19
C ASP A 140 6.57 11.82 28.57
N ILE A 141 5.89 10.80 29.11
CA ILE A 141 5.24 10.88 30.42
C ILE A 141 6.29 11.01 31.53
N ASP A 142 6.16 12.05 32.35
CA ASP A 142 6.90 12.21 33.60
C ASP A 142 5.94 12.30 34.80
N ILE A 143 6.20 11.47 35.82
CA ILE A 143 5.40 11.32 37.05
C ILE A 143 6.18 11.91 38.25
N SER A 144 7.31 12.58 38.02
CA SER A 144 8.13 13.19 39.07
C SER A 144 7.40 14.31 39.83
N THR A 145 6.38 14.91 39.22
CA THR A 145 5.56 15.99 39.80
C THR A 145 4.10 15.59 39.89
N GLN A 146 3.35 16.20 40.81
CA GLN A 146 1.91 15.95 40.97
C GLN A 146 1.12 16.34 39.71
N GLU A 147 1.49 17.44 39.06
CA GLU A 147 0.87 17.87 37.80
C GLU A 147 1.19 16.91 36.65
N GLY A 148 2.45 16.45 36.57
CA GLY A 148 2.87 15.43 35.60
C GLY A 148 2.12 14.12 35.77
N ALA A 149 1.89 13.68 37.01
CA ALA A 149 1.09 12.50 37.31
C ALA A 149 -0.38 12.63 36.87
N GLN A 150 -0.99 13.82 37.00
CA GLN A 150 -2.36 14.05 36.51
C GLN A 150 -2.42 13.99 34.98
N LYS A 151 -1.50 14.68 34.29
CA LYS A 151 -1.40 14.63 32.82
C LYS A 151 -1.10 13.24 32.28
N ALA A 152 -0.29 12.46 33.00
CA ALA A 152 0.01 11.07 32.67
C ALA A 152 -1.26 10.21 32.61
N VAL A 153 -2.17 10.37 33.58
CA VAL A 153 -3.44 9.63 33.61
C VAL A 153 -4.31 9.98 32.40
N ASP A 154 -4.41 11.26 32.04
CA ASP A 154 -5.17 11.70 30.87
C ASP A 154 -4.56 11.20 29.55
N THR A 155 -3.23 11.22 29.44
CA THR A 155 -2.50 10.70 28.27
C THR A 155 -2.74 9.20 28.11
N ILE A 156 -2.63 8.43 29.21
CA ILE A 156 -2.90 6.98 29.20
C ILE A 156 -4.35 6.69 28.84
N LYS A 157 -5.30 7.48 29.36
CA LYS A 157 -6.72 7.32 29.03
C LYS A 157 -7.00 7.56 27.55
N SER A 158 -6.42 8.61 26.98
CA SER A 158 -6.50 8.91 25.54
C SER A 158 -5.91 7.79 24.70
N ALA A 159 -4.76 7.26 25.10
CA ALA A 159 -4.15 6.11 24.45
C ALA A 159 -5.04 4.85 24.50
N ILE A 160 -5.63 4.52 25.66
CA ILE A 160 -6.55 3.40 25.81
C ILE A 160 -7.78 3.57 24.91
N ASN A 161 -8.34 4.77 24.84
CA ASN A 161 -9.47 5.09 23.98
C ASN A 161 -9.10 4.91 22.50
N TYR A 162 -7.91 5.34 22.08
CA TYR A 162 -7.42 5.13 20.72
C TYR A 162 -7.29 3.65 20.37
N VAL A 163 -6.66 2.83 21.22
CA VAL A 163 -6.59 1.36 21.01
C VAL A 163 -7.98 0.75 20.94
N SER A 164 -8.90 1.21 21.80
CA SER A 164 -10.27 0.72 21.83
C SER A 164 -11.04 1.07 20.55
N SER A 165 -10.82 2.26 20.00
CA SER A 165 -11.36 2.67 18.70
C SER A 165 -10.85 1.77 17.58
N VAL A 166 -9.53 1.57 17.49
CA VAL A 166 -8.92 0.69 16.48
C VAL A 166 -9.46 -0.74 16.59
N ARG A 167 -9.64 -1.26 17.81
CA ARG A 167 -10.26 -2.58 18.03
C ARG A 167 -11.72 -2.60 17.58
N GLY A 168 -12.47 -1.52 17.83
CA GLY A 168 -13.85 -1.37 17.36
C GLY A 168 -13.95 -1.42 15.84
N ASP A 169 -13.06 -0.68 15.15
CA ASP A 169 -13.00 -0.65 13.70
C ASP A 169 -12.64 -2.02 13.11
N LEU A 170 -11.64 -2.71 13.70
CA LEU A 170 -11.30 -4.08 13.30
C LEU A 170 -12.46 -5.07 13.55
N GLY A 171 -13.20 -4.90 14.64
CA GLY A 171 -14.41 -5.69 14.89
C GLY A 171 -15.50 -5.45 13.86
N ALA A 172 -15.73 -4.20 13.46
CA ALA A 172 -16.68 -3.86 12.40
C ALA A 172 -16.26 -4.43 11.04
N ILE A 173 -14.96 -4.37 10.72
CA ILE A 173 -14.37 -5.01 9.54
C ILE A 173 -14.58 -6.53 9.57
N SER A 174 -14.33 -7.19 10.70
CA SER A 174 -14.57 -8.63 10.86
C SER A 174 -16.03 -8.99 10.59
N ASN A 175 -16.97 -8.28 11.21
CA ASN A 175 -18.40 -8.51 10.98
C ASN A 175 -18.77 -8.34 9.50
N ARG A 176 -18.22 -7.32 8.84
CA ARG A 176 -18.45 -7.08 7.41
C ARG A 176 -17.86 -8.20 6.55
N LEU A 177 -16.68 -8.72 6.89
CA LEU A 177 -16.09 -9.88 6.20
C LEU A 177 -16.94 -11.13 6.38
N ASP A 178 -17.43 -11.40 7.59
CA ASP A 178 -18.30 -12.55 7.87
C ASP A 178 -19.63 -12.45 7.08
N HIS A 179 -20.26 -11.27 7.06
CA HIS A 179 -21.45 -11.05 6.25
C HIS A 179 -21.18 -11.20 4.75
N THR A 180 -20.03 -10.71 4.27
CA THR A 180 -19.65 -10.83 2.87
C THR A 180 -19.38 -12.28 2.49
N ALA A 181 -18.70 -13.04 3.36
CA ALA A 181 -18.43 -14.46 3.16
C ALA A 181 -19.73 -15.28 3.09
N ASN A 182 -20.66 -15.01 4.02
CA ASN A 182 -21.98 -15.66 4.01
C ASN A 182 -22.78 -15.32 2.74
N ASN A 183 -22.81 -14.04 2.34
CA ASN A 183 -23.49 -13.62 1.12
C ASN A 183 -22.87 -14.26 -0.12
N LEU A 184 -21.54 -14.28 -0.22
CA LEU A 184 -20.84 -14.90 -1.33
C LEU A 184 -21.05 -16.41 -1.39
N SER A 185 -21.16 -17.07 -0.24
CA SER A 185 -21.48 -18.51 -0.18
C SER A 185 -22.88 -18.80 -0.74
N VAL A 186 -23.89 -18.00 -0.36
CA VAL A 186 -25.25 -18.12 -0.91
C VAL A 186 -25.27 -17.80 -2.40
N MET A 187 -24.56 -16.76 -2.83
CA MET A 187 -24.43 -16.42 -4.25
C MET A 187 -23.77 -17.54 -5.04
N ARG A 188 -22.74 -18.18 -4.48
CA ARG A 188 -22.06 -19.34 -5.09
C ARG A 188 -23.02 -20.52 -5.26
N GLU A 189 -23.85 -20.81 -4.27
CA GLU A 189 -24.88 -21.85 -4.35
C GLU A 189 -25.89 -21.53 -5.45
N ASN A 190 -26.44 -20.31 -5.46
CA ASN A 190 -27.40 -19.88 -6.49
C ASN A 190 -26.81 -19.93 -7.91
N ILE A 191 -25.55 -19.54 -8.09
CA ILE A 191 -24.88 -19.61 -9.40
C ILE A 191 -24.65 -21.06 -9.81
N GLN A 192 -24.25 -21.93 -8.88
CA GLN A 192 -24.05 -23.35 -9.15
C GLN A 192 -25.37 -24.05 -9.53
N ASP A 193 -26.47 -23.71 -8.88
CA ASP A 193 -27.82 -24.23 -9.21
C ASP A 193 -28.30 -23.73 -10.56
N ALA A 194 -28.08 -22.44 -10.87
CA ALA A 194 -28.36 -21.88 -12.17
C ALA A 194 -27.52 -22.55 -13.27
N GLU A 195 -26.23 -22.77 -13.03
CA GLU A 195 -25.34 -23.49 -13.94
C GLU A 195 -25.81 -24.94 -14.16
N SER A 196 -26.19 -25.65 -13.08
CA SER A 196 -26.73 -27.01 -13.19
C SER A 196 -28.00 -27.03 -14.04
N THR A 197 -28.91 -26.09 -13.81
CA THR A 197 -30.17 -26.02 -14.57
C THR A 197 -29.92 -25.77 -16.05
N ILE A 198 -29.01 -24.86 -16.40
CA ILE A 198 -28.63 -24.59 -17.79
C ILE A 198 -28.01 -25.85 -18.41
N ARG A 199 -27.03 -26.46 -17.72
CA ARG A 199 -26.33 -27.63 -18.23
C ARG A 199 -27.26 -28.84 -18.38
N ASP A 200 -28.13 -29.08 -17.42
CA ASP A 200 -29.07 -30.20 -17.43
C ASP A 200 -30.16 -30.01 -18.50
N THR A 201 -30.60 -28.77 -18.74
CA THR A 201 -31.55 -28.44 -19.82
C THR A 201 -30.92 -28.68 -21.19
N ASP A 202 -29.70 -28.17 -21.41
CA ASP A 202 -28.97 -28.34 -22.67
C ASP A 202 -28.67 -29.83 -22.94
N ILE A 203 -28.28 -30.58 -21.91
CA ILE A 203 -28.07 -32.03 -22.01
C ILE A 203 -29.38 -32.75 -22.32
N ALA A 204 -30.50 -32.39 -21.69
CA ALA A 204 -31.79 -33.00 -21.95
C ALA A 204 -32.25 -32.77 -23.40
N GLU A 205 -32.07 -31.56 -23.94
CA GLU A 205 -32.40 -31.23 -25.33
C GLU A 205 -31.54 -32.02 -26.32
N GLU A 206 -30.23 -32.08 -26.08
CA GLU A 206 -29.31 -32.88 -26.91
C GLU A 206 -29.61 -34.38 -26.81
N MET A 207 -29.95 -34.90 -25.62
CA MET A 207 -30.36 -36.30 -25.46
C MET A 207 -31.68 -36.62 -26.16
N MET A 208 -32.64 -35.69 -26.18
CA MET A 208 -33.87 -35.83 -26.96
C MET A 208 -33.59 -35.82 -28.47
N SER A 209 -32.74 -34.90 -28.93
CA SER A 209 -32.31 -34.82 -30.34
C SER A 209 -31.56 -36.10 -30.76
N TYR A 210 -30.62 -36.56 -29.94
CA TYR A 210 -29.88 -37.81 -30.13
C TYR A 210 -30.82 -39.02 -30.17
N THR A 211 -31.80 -39.09 -29.26
CA THR A 211 -32.79 -40.17 -29.23
C THR A 211 -33.69 -40.13 -30.46
N LYS A 212 -34.18 -38.95 -30.84
CA LYS A 212 -34.98 -38.74 -32.06
C LYS A 212 -34.20 -39.18 -33.29
N ASN A 213 -32.93 -38.78 -33.42
CA ASN A 213 -32.07 -39.15 -34.54
C ASN A 213 -31.80 -40.66 -34.56
N ASN A 214 -31.58 -41.29 -33.41
CA ASN A 214 -31.45 -42.76 -33.34
C ASN A 214 -32.73 -43.48 -33.78
N ILE A 215 -33.90 -43.03 -33.32
CA ILE A 215 -35.19 -43.58 -33.76
C ILE A 215 -35.36 -43.38 -35.26
N LEU A 216 -34.99 -42.22 -35.80
CA LEU A 216 -35.08 -41.93 -37.24
C LEU A 216 -34.15 -42.84 -38.05
N VAL A 217 -32.91 -43.10 -37.58
CA VAL A 217 -31.97 -44.04 -38.22
C VAL A 217 -32.49 -45.47 -38.17
N GLN A 218 -33.01 -45.94 -37.03
CA GLN A 218 -33.61 -47.27 -36.91
C GLN A 218 -34.88 -47.40 -37.77
N SER A 219 -35.71 -46.37 -37.82
CA SER A 219 -36.91 -46.32 -38.68
C SER A 219 -36.54 -46.28 -40.15
N ALA A 220 -35.50 -45.55 -40.54
CA ALA A 220 -35.00 -45.50 -41.91
C ALA A 220 -34.42 -46.86 -42.34
N GLN A 221 -33.72 -47.57 -41.46
CA GLN A 221 -33.26 -48.94 -41.72
C GLN A 221 -34.44 -49.92 -41.86
N ALA A 222 -35.44 -49.85 -40.98
CA ALA A 222 -36.65 -50.68 -41.07
C ALA A 222 -37.48 -50.35 -42.32
N MET A 223 -37.62 -49.07 -42.68
CA MET A 223 -38.27 -48.63 -43.92
C MET A 223 -37.49 -49.06 -45.15
N LEU A 224 -36.16 -49.00 -45.15
CA LEU A 224 -35.33 -49.53 -46.24
C LEU A 224 -35.51 -51.05 -46.38
N ALA A 225 -35.56 -51.79 -45.28
CA ALA A 225 -35.82 -53.22 -45.31
C ALA A 225 -37.22 -53.52 -45.90
N GLN A 226 -38.25 -52.79 -45.48
CA GLN A 226 -39.61 -52.93 -45.99
C GLN A 226 -39.71 -52.52 -47.47
N ALA A 227 -39.09 -51.40 -47.85
CA ALA A 227 -39.08 -50.90 -49.23
C ALA A 227 -38.29 -51.81 -50.17
N ASN A 228 -37.34 -52.61 -49.67
CA ASN A 228 -36.66 -53.64 -50.46
C ASN A 228 -37.50 -54.93 -50.60
N GLN A 229 -38.41 -55.23 -49.66
CA GLN A 229 -39.32 -56.38 -49.76
C GLN A 229 -40.49 -56.14 -50.72
N VAL A 230 -40.99 -54.90 -50.83
CA VAL A 230 -42.11 -54.57 -51.74
C VAL A 230 -41.82 -54.91 -53.22
N PRO A 231 -40.66 -54.56 -53.80
CA PRO A 231 -40.29 -54.95 -55.16
C PRO A 231 -40.21 -56.47 -55.37
N GLN A 232 -39.74 -57.22 -54.38
CA GLN A 232 -39.65 -58.68 -54.46
C GLN A 232 -41.04 -59.34 -54.50
N GLY A 233 -42.01 -58.80 -53.75
CA GLY A 233 -43.41 -59.24 -53.82
C GLY A 233 -44.06 -58.95 -55.18
N VAL A 234 -43.72 -57.82 -55.81
CA VAL A 234 -44.23 -57.49 -57.16
C VAL A 234 -43.59 -58.38 -58.24
N LEU A 235 -42.32 -58.77 -58.08
CA LEU A 235 -41.67 -59.71 -59.00
C LEU A 235 -42.27 -61.13 -58.97
N GLN A 236 -42.90 -61.53 -57.86
CA GLN A 236 -43.68 -62.77 -57.77
C GLN A 236 -45.04 -62.67 -58.49
N LEU A 237 -45.60 -61.48 -58.65
CA LEU A 237 -46.87 -61.26 -59.35
C LEU A 237 -46.72 -61.09 -60.87
N LEU A 238 -45.50 -60.85 -61.34
CA LEU A 238 -45.16 -60.71 -62.77
C LEU A 238 -44.54 -61.98 -63.39
N GLN A 239 -44.49 -63.09 -62.64
CA GLN A 239 -44.09 -64.41 -63.11
C GLN A 239 -45.29 -65.34 -63.23
#